data_AF-A0A942DX13-F1
#
_entry.id   AF-A0A942DX13-F1
#
_cell.length_a   1.000
_cell.length_b   1.000
_cell.length_c   1.000
_cell.angle_alpha   90.00
_cell.angle_beta   90.00
_cell.angle_gamma   90.00
#
_symmetry.space_group_name_H-M   'P 1'
#
loop_
_entity.id
_entity.type
_entity.pdbx_description
1 polymer ?
#
loop_
_entity_poly.entity_id
_entity_poly.type
_entity_poly.pdbx_seq_one_letter_code
_entity_poly.pdbx_strand_id
1 'polypeptide(L)'
;MPKNITPAMKTHLAQDVTTLTTCWKITRTDGKVFAYTELDKSLTYKGVRYSSIGGFNKSAIQSTATFSVDNMEVSGFLSDDTIPDEEMRNGAFDYAEVEVFMVNYMDLSANMGDIKLRYGKFGEVKRAPSGAFLVELRGLIQLLSQKVGQIFQPECRADFGDHRCKINLFYPIRKSGFFYKKGERVRVADISFGYRPETSIGILNDNFQEGDVKWTRNYGTAVSEGTLQLDPPDDQKNFIRITGIEAGGGNTTGLWQTRTLLSDGVSVDDISTGELKLRVAVTAAQLQYGSGWRVDLTYYRLDSRGGLLVTTTRRWIPPRAIVLNEWDVYTHDFDLPPDTRSVQVRINTHQRDEGQAIDFGIAKVKGSIVFPNSTKTEVEDYVFFGGVEYVALNDGVTATGQPEFSRTPGDEVVDGEVTWQCADPVYVYMDAAAVDATRSATITAATLDKPDDYFKYGVMTFLEGENIGRRVEILGWNNLTKEFKLALPMPRKTLAGERFQIARGCAKTRQACRAHGNIINMRAEPDIPGMGQYFRVAGTGTGSPKTWRDDSDEAE
;
A
#
# COMPACT_ATOMS: atom_id res chain seq x y z
N MET A 1 -5.20 20.44 24.19
CA MET A 1 -5.83 20.97 22.97
C MET A 1 -7.31 21.19 23.21
N PRO A 2 -7.92 22.30 22.77
CA PRO A 2 -9.37 22.47 22.85
C PRO A 2 -10.05 21.39 22.01
N LYS A 3 -11.01 20.67 22.60
CA LYS A 3 -11.83 19.70 21.85
C LYS A 3 -12.70 20.47 20.88
N ASN A 4 -12.59 20.19 19.59
CA ASN A 4 -13.50 20.74 18.58
C ASN A 4 -14.88 20.11 18.77
N ILE A 5 -15.85 20.93 19.16
CA ILE A 5 -17.24 20.54 19.42
C ILE A 5 -18.13 21.42 18.53
N THR A 6 -19.12 20.82 17.89
CA THR A 6 -20.08 21.54 17.02
C THR A 6 -20.88 22.58 17.83
N PRO A 7 -21.38 23.66 17.18
CA PRO A 7 -22.26 24.61 17.86
C PRO A 7 -23.51 23.95 18.46
N ALA A 8 -24.14 23.00 17.75
CA ALA A 8 -25.32 22.28 18.23
C ALA A 8 -25.03 21.48 19.51
N MET A 9 -23.89 20.78 19.57
CA MET A 9 -23.48 20.03 20.74
C MET A 9 -23.12 20.95 21.92
N LYS A 10 -22.54 22.13 21.68
CA LYS A 10 -22.31 23.13 22.73
C LYS A 10 -23.63 23.61 23.35
N THR A 11 -24.64 23.89 22.52
CA THR A 11 -25.98 24.26 22.99
C THR A 11 -26.61 23.14 23.81
N HIS A 12 -26.49 21.89 23.37
CA HIS A 12 -26.99 20.72 24.12
C HIS A 12 -26.31 20.55 25.47
N LEU A 13 -24.98 20.70 25.52
CA LEU A 13 -24.20 20.63 26.77
C LEU A 13 -24.56 21.72 27.79
N ALA A 14 -25.14 22.84 27.34
CA ALA A 14 -25.54 23.95 28.20
C ALA A 14 -26.95 23.74 28.82
N GLN A 15 -27.66 22.67 28.46
CA GLN A 15 -28.97 22.34 29.04
C GLN A 15 -28.82 21.67 30.42
N ASP A 16 -29.85 21.80 31.27
CA ASP A 16 -29.87 21.17 32.60
C ASP A 16 -29.93 19.63 32.54
N VAL A 17 -30.44 19.08 31.43
CA VAL A 17 -30.55 17.64 31.20
C VAL A 17 -29.95 17.30 29.84
N THR A 18 -28.97 16.40 29.83
CA THR A 18 -28.28 15.98 28.60
C THR A 18 -28.58 14.52 28.27
N THR A 19 -28.78 14.24 26.98
CA THR A 19 -28.98 12.88 26.44
C THR A 19 -27.70 12.35 25.79
N LEU A 20 -26.58 12.41 26.51
CA LEU A 20 -25.27 12.00 26.02
C LEU A 20 -24.95 10.57 26.42
N THR A 21 -24.33 9.82 25.51
CA THR A 21 -23.78 8.49 25.80
C THR A 21 -22.35 8.37 25.25
N THR A 22 -21.53 7.55 25.91
CA THR A 22 -20.18 7.24 25.44
C THR A 22 -20.24 6.09 24.44
N CYS A 23 -19.60 6.28 23.30
CA CYS A 23 -19.34 5.25 22.31
C CYS A 23 -17.85 4.91 22.26
N TRP A 24 -17.60 3.62 22.12
CA TRP A 24 -16.29 3.02 21.97
C TRP A 24 -16.21 2.36 20.62
N LYS A 25 -15.13 2.60 19.91
CA LYS A 25 -14.83 1.92 18.65
C LYS A 25 -13.40 1.44 18.68
N ILE A 26 -13.23 0.13 18.58
CA ILE A 26 -11.95 -0.55 18.48
C ILE A 26 -11.81 -1.06 17.05
N THR A 27 -10.73 -0.69 16.38
CA THR A 27 -10.44 -1.12 15.02
C THR A 27 -9.14 -1.91 15.02
N ARG A 28 -9.21 -3.21 14.74
CA ARG A 28 -8.03 -4.07 14.61
C ARG A 28 -7.24 -3.71 13.35
N THR A 29 -5.99 -4.15 13.29
CA THR A 29 -5.11 -3.95 12.14
C THR A 29 -5.59 -4.66 10.87
N ASP A 30 -6.42 -5.71 11.01
CA ASP A 30 -7.10 -6.40 9.90
C ASP A 30 -8.39 -5.71 9.43
N GLY A 31 -8.75 -4.56 10.03
CA GLY A 31 -9.94 -3.78 9.68
C GLY A 31 -11.22 -4.22 10.39
N LYS A 32 -11.21 -5.29 11.20
CA LYS A 32 -12.40 -5.69 11.96
C LYS A 32 -12.71 -4.66 13.05
N VAL A 33 -13.96 -4.21 13.09
CA VAL A 33 -14.45 -3.17 14.00
C VAL A 33 -15.30 -3.77 15.11
N PHE A 34 -14.98 -3.42 16.35
CA PHE A 34 -15.75 -3.71 17.55
C PHE A 34 -16.26 -2.40 18.12
N ALA A 35 -17.59 -2.25 18.22
CA ALA A 35 -18.20 -0.98 18.58
C ALA A 35 -19.24 -1.17 19.70
N TYR A 36 -19.10 -0.39 20.77
CA TYR A 36 -19.89 -0.52 21.99
C TYR A 36 -20.41 0.83 22.47
N THR A 37 -21.53 0.83 23.18
CA THR A 37 -22.13 2.02 23.79
C THR A 37 -22.46 1.76 25.25
N GLU A 38 -22.30 2.78 26.09
CA GLU A 38 -22.77 2.77 27.49
C GLU A 38 -24.30 2.93 27.58
N LEU A 39 -24.96 3.25 26.47
CA LEU A 39 -26.42 3.28 26.39
C LEU A 39 -26.98 1.87 26.59
N ASP A 40 -28.09 1.76 27.31
CA ASP A 40 -28.84 0.51 27.50
C ASP A 40 -29.40 -0.06 26.18
N LYS A 41 -29.49 0.78 25.14
CA LYS A 41 -29.92 0.43 23.80
C LYS A 41 -28.79 0.61 22.77
N SER A 42 -28.70 -0.34 21.85
CA SER A 42 -27.78 -0.24 20.71
C SER A 42 -28.15 0.93 19.79
N LEU A 43 -27.16 1.60 19.21
CA LEU A 43 -27.36 2.74 18.30
C LEU A 43 -26.50 2.61 17.04
N THR A 44 -26.83 3.33 15.97
CA THR A 44 -26.04 3.35 14.73
C THR A 44 -25.55 4.76 14.46
N TYR A 45 -24.23 4.94 14.37
CA TYR A 45 -23.61 6.24 14.14
C TYR A 45 -22.49 6.13 13.09
N LYS A 46 -22.49 7.04 12.11
CA LYS A 46 -21.55 7.06 10.97
C LYS A 46 -21.42 5.68 10.28
N GLY A 47 -22.54 4.97 10.11
CA GLY A 47 -22.59 3.66 9.46
C GLY A 47 -22.16 2.46 10.32
N VAL A 48 -21.73 2.68 11.57
CA VAL A 48 -21.32 1.61 12.50
C VAL A 48 -22.39 1.40 13.56
N ARG A 49 -22.75 0.14 13.84
CA ARG A 49 -23.66 -0.23 14.93
C ARG A 49 -22.86 -0.41 16.23
N TYR A 50 -23.21 0.36 17.25
CA TYR A 50 -22.66 0.30 18.60
C TYR A 50 -23.57 -0.55 19.47
N SER A 51 -23.06 -1.68 19.96
CA SER A 51 -23.82 -2.63 20.78
C SER A 51 -23.87 -2.21 22.24
N SER A 52 -25.04 -2.36 22.88
CA SER A 52 -25.23 -2.14 24.32
C SER A 52 -24.86 -3.35 25.18
N ILE A 53 -24.52 -4.48 24.56
CA ILE A 53 -24.15 -5.74 25.22
C ILE A 53 -22.65 -5.76 25.61
N GLY A 54 -21.91 -4.68 25.37
CA GLY A 54 -20.48 -4.58 25.68
C GLY A 54 -20.18 -4.38 27.16
N GLY A 55 -19.44 -5.32 27.77
CA GLY A 55 -18.96 -5.25 29.16
C GLY A 55 -17.80 -4.26 29.40
N PHE A 56 -17.88 -3.06 28.82
CA PHE A 56 -16.87 -2.00 28.96
C PHE A 56 -17.33 -1.00 30.00
N ASN A 57 -16.55 -0.84 31.07
CA ASN A 57 -16.75 0.22 32.06
C ASN A 57 -15.54 1.15 32.05
N LYS A 58 -15.78 2.45 32.13
CA LYS A 58 -14.71 3.42 32.37
C LYS A 58 -14.09 3.22 33.75
N SER A 59 -12.87 2.68 33.80
CA SER A 59 -11.93 3.01 34.89
C SER A 59 -11.43 4.44 34.69
N ALA A 60 -11.21 5.14 35.81
CA ALA A 60 -11.01 6.59 35.87
C ALA A 60 -10.00 7.14 34.84
N ILE A 61 -10.41 8.19 34.11
CA ILE A 61 -9.56 8.92 33.17
C ILE A 61 -8.84 10.03 33.93
N GLN A 62 -7.55 9.84 34.22
CA GLN A 62 -6.70 10.93 34.70
C GLN A 62 -6.08 11.65 33.51
N SER A 63 -5.94 12.98 33.58
CA SER A 63 -5.28 13.76 32.52
C SER A 63 -4.35 14.76 33.18
N THR A 64 -3.07 14.68 32.84
CA THR A 64 -2.03 15.53 33.37
C THR A 64 -1.47 16.43 32.27
N ALA A 65 -1.29 17.72 32.54
CA ALA A 65 -0.79 18.70 31.58
C ALA A 65 0.76 18.67 31.47
N THR A 66 1.33 17.49 31.32
CA THR A 66 2.79 17.27 31.25
C THR A 66 3.14 16.39 30.07
N PHE A 67 4.37 16.51 29.52
CA PHE A 67 4.93 15.61 28.50
C PHE A 67 5.15 14.15 29.00
N SER A 68 4.59 13.78 30.15
CA SER A 68 4.54 12.40 30.61
C SER A 68 3.53 11.64 29.76
N VAL A 69 3.83 10.38 29.47
CA VAL A 69 2.87 9.45 28.85
C VAL A 69 1.61 9.45 29.73
N ASP A 70 0.48 9.85 29.15
CA ASP A 70 -0.82 9.69 29.81
C ASP A 70 -1.08 8.17 29.90
N ASN A 71 -0.76 7.56 31.05
CA ASN A 71 -1.06 6.15 31.29
C ASN A 71 -2.56 6.02 31.51
N MET A 72 -3.25 5.52 30.50
CA MET A 72 -4.69 5.28 30.55
C MET A 72 -4.94 3.79 30.61
N GLU A 73 -5.58 3.32 31.68
CA GLU A 73 -5.99 1.93 31.82
C GLU A 73 -7.49 1.82 31.52
N VAL A 74 -7.85 0.91 30.62
CA VAL A 74 -9.24 0.58 30.28
C VAL A 74 -9.53 -0.83 30.72
N SER A 75 -10.54 -1.00 31.57
CA SER A 75 -11.02 -2.32 31.99
C SER A 75 -12.26 -2.76 31.22
N GLY A 76 -12.34 -4.04 30.89
CA GLY A 76 -13.53 -4.69 30.33
C GLY A 76 -13.59 -6.17 30.67
N PHE A 77 -14.63 -6.85 30.21
CA PHE A 77 -14.75 -8.31 30.29
C PHE A 77 -14.62 -8.94 28.90
N LEU A 78 -13.87 -10.04 28.82
CA LEU A 78 -13.73 -10.85 27.62
C LEU A 78 -14.94 -11.79 27.51
N SER A 79 -15.57 -11.82 26.34
CA SER A 79 -16.61 -12.79 25.99
C SER A 79 -16.66 -13.01 24.49
N ASP A 80 -17.16 -14.18 24.06
CA ASP A 80 -17.28 -14.50 22.64
C ASP A 80 -18.21 -13.52 21.89
N ASP A 81 -19.19 -12.96 22.59
CA ASP A 81 -20.11 -11.94 22.07
C ASP A 81 -19.53 -10.52 22.05
N THR A 82 -18.36 -10.29 22.68
CA THR A 82 -17.70 -8.99 22.75
C THR A 82 -16.29 -9.04 22.16
N ILE A 83 -15.26 -9.11 23.00
CA ILE A 83 -13.89 -9.38 22.61
C ILE A 83 -13.59 -10.83 22.94
N PRO A 84 -13.46 -11.71 21.93
CA PRO A 84 -13.15 -13.11 22.16
C PRO A 84 -11.79 -13.26 22.84
N ASP A 85 -11.77 -14.03 23.92
CA ASP A 85 -10.59 -14.24 24.74
C ASP A 85 -9.42 -14.85 23.94
N GLU A 86 -9.74 -15.76 23.04
CA GLU A 86 -8.78 -16.43 22.18
C GLU A 86 -8.14 -15.46 21.17
N GLU A 87 -8.92 -14.54 20.61
CA GLU A 87 -8.42 -13.50 19.70
C GLU A 87 -7.48 -12.53 20.43
N MET A 88 -7.79 -12.19 21.67
CA MET A 88 -6.91 -11.40 22.52
C MET A 88 -5.58 -12.13 22.78
N ARG A 89 -5.63 -13.41 23.15
CA ARG A 89 -4.43 -14.23 23.40
C ARG A 89 -3.54 -14.40 22.17
N ASN A 90 -4.15 -14.42 20.99
CA ASN A 90 -3.46 -14.58 19.73
C ASN A 90 -2.90 -13.25 19.18
N GLY A 91 -2.84 -12.19 19.99
CA GLY A 91 -2.30 -10.89 19.60
C GLY A 91 -3.08 -10.22 18.47
N ALA A 92 -4.37 -10.52 18.34
CA ALA A 92 -5.19 -9.97 17.27
C ALA A 92 -5.63 -8.51 17.52
N PHE A 93 -5.53 -8.07 18.78
CA PHE A 93 -5.81 -6.70 19.22
C PHE A 93 -4.53 -5.89 19.41
N ASP A 94 -3.35 -6.44 19.10
CA ASP A 94 -2.09 -5.72 19.20
C ASP A 94 -2.13 -4.49 18.28
N TYR A 95 -1.81 -3.33 18.84
CA TYR A 95 -1.88 -2.03 18.14
C TYR A 95 -3.27 -1.66 17.60
N ALA A 96 -4.35 -2.33 18.05
CA ALA A 96 -5.71 -1.97 17.68
C ALA A 96 -6.00 -0.52 18.07
N GLU A 97 -6.62 0.23 17.16
CA GLU A 97 -6.93 1.63 17.37
C GLU A 97 -8.22 1.78 18.16
N VAL A 98 -8.23 2.70 19.12
CA VAL A 98 -9.37 2.94 20.01
C VAL A 98 -9.78 4.38 19.89
N GLU A 99 -11.03 4.57 19.50
CA GLU A 99 -11.72 5.84 19.55
C GLU A 99 -12.73 5.82 20.68
N VAL A 100 -12.60 6.75 21.62
CA VAL A 100 -13.61 7.01 22.64
C VAL A 100 -14.21 8.38 22.39
N PHE A 101 -15.51 8.43 22.20
CA PHE A 101 -16.21 9.68 21.92
C PHE A 101 -17.61 9.65 22.52
N MET A 102 -18.23 10.83 22.66
CA MET A 102 -19.62 10.95 23.10
C MET A 102 -20.49 11.45 21.97
N VAL A 103 -21.73 10.95 21.95
CA VAL A 103 -22.79 11.38 21.03
C VAL A 103 -24.05 11.68 21.82
N ASN A 104 -24.92 12.51 21.23
CA ASN A 104 -26.28 12.64 21.70
C ASN A 104 -27.11 11.48 21.11
N TYR A 105 -27.57 10.56 21.95
CA TYR A 105 -28.31 9.39 21.45
C TYR A 105 -29.70 9.73 20.90
N MET A 106 -30.23 10.92 21.18
CA MET A 106 -31.49 11.42 20.61
C MET A 106 -31.30 12.12 19.26
N ASP A 107 -30.09 12.57 18.93
CA ASP A 107 -29.77 13.21 17.65
C ASP A 107 -28.37 12.79 17.18
N LEU A 108 -28.34 11.84 16.25
CA LEU A 108 -27.11 11.28 15.68
C LEU A 108 -26.72 11.95 14.35
N SER A 109 -27.30 13.11 14.04
CA SER A 109 -27.03 13.84 12.80
C SER A 109 -25.60 14.40 12.75
N ALA A 110 -25.12 14.66 11.53
CA ALA A 110 -23.83 15.31 11.33
C ALA A 110 -23.75 16.72 11.94
N ASN A 111 -24.89 17.41 12.06
CA ASN A 111 -24.97 18.74 12.67
C ASN A 111 -24.75 18.67 14.19
N MET A 112 -25.32 17.66 14.85
CA MET A 112 -25.06 17.39 16.27
C MET A 112 -23.60 16.96 16.48
N GLY A 113 -23.10 16.02 15.66
CA GLY A 113 -21.70 15.60 15.69
C GLY A 113 -21.31 14.79 16.93
N ASP A 114 -20.01 14.60 17.14
CA ASP A 114 -19.43 13.83 18.25
C ASP A 114 -18.40 14.65 19.03
N ILE A 115 -18.31 14.38 20.33
CA ILE A 115 -17.25 14.91 21.20
C ILE A 115 -16.16 13.85 21.29
N LYS A 116 -15.04 14.07 20.61
CA LYS A 116 -13.88 13.18 20.73
C LYS A 116 -13.33 13.27 22.15
N LEU A 117 -13.45 12.18 22.90
CA LEU A 117 -12.90 12.10 24.25
C LEU A 117 -11.42 11.75 24.15
N ARG A 118 -11.09 10.62 23.53
CA ARG A 118 -9.72 10.10 23.44
C ARG A 118 -9.52 9.28 22.17
N TYR A 119 -8.25 9.17 21.80
CA TYR A 119 -7.76 8.28 20.77
C TYR A 119 -6.43 7.69 21.23
N GLY A 120 -6.23 6.40 20.99
CA GLY A 120 -4.99 5.71 21.33
C GLY A 120 -4.93 4.34 20.67
N LYS A 121 -3.82 3.63 20.89
CA LYS A 121 -3.66 2.23 20.46
C LYS A 121 -3.60 1.31 21.67
N PHE A 122 -4.08 0.08 21.53
CA PHE A 122 -3.89 -0.96 22.54
C PHE A 122 -2.38 -1.16 22.82
N GLY A 123 -2.03 -1.13 24.09
CA GLY A 123 -0.71 -1.38 24.64
C GLY A 123 -0.65 -2.69 25.39
N GLU A 124 -0.08 -2.69 26.59
CA GLU A 124 -0.01 -3.90 27.43
C GLU A 124 -1.41 -4.31 27.89
N VAL A 125 -1.71 -5.61 27.80
CA VAL A 125 -2.96 -6.20 28.27
C VAL A 125 -2.70 -7.09 29.48
N LYS A 126 -3.23 -6.69 30.64
CA LYS A 126 -3.23 -7.50 31.85
C LYS A 126 -4.57 -8.21 31.97
N ARG A 127 -4.55 -9.52 32.18
CA ARG A 127 -5.77 -10.34 32.31
C ARG A 127 -5.89 -10.89 33.71
N ALA A 128 -7.10 -10.86 34.25
CA ALA A 128 -7.46 -11.56 35.48
C ALA A 128 -8.09 -12.92 35.14
N PRO A 129 -7.92 -13.95 35.99
CA PRO A 129 -8.57 -15.25 35.81
C PRO A 129 -10.10 -15.20 35.71
N SER A 130 -10.72 -14.11 36.19
CA SER A 130 -12.17 -13.87 36.12
C SER A 130 -12.69 -13.49 34.72
N GLY A 131 -11.82 -13.40 33.71
CA GLY A 131 -12.18 -12.91 32.37
C GLY A 131 -12.17 -11.38 32.24
N ALA A 132 -11.87 -10.66 33.32
CA ALA A 132 -11.60 -9.23 33.26
C ALA A 132 -10.23 -8.97 32.61
N PHE A 133 -10.15 -7.92 31.80
CA PHE A 133 -8.90 -7.45 31.23
C PHE A 133 -8.72 -5.96 31.51
N LEU A 134 -7.46 -5.54 31.56
CA LEU A 134 -7.02 -4.17 31.72
C LEU A 134 -6.04 -3.90 30.58
N VAL A 135 -6.42 -3.02 29.67
CA VAL A 135 -5.56 -2.59 28.55
C VAL A 135 -5.02 -1.20 28.87
N GLU A 136 -3.71 -1.05 28.76
CA GLU A 136 -3.09 0.26 28.69
C GLU A 136 -3.34 0.86 27.29
N LEU A 137 -3.92 2.05 27.21
CA LEU A 137 -4.03 2.80 25.97
C LEU A 137 -2.80 3.68 25.79
N ARG A 138 -2.05 3.38 24.74
CA ARG A 138 -0.91 4.16 24.29
C ARG A 138 -1.38 5.39 23.55
N GLY A 139 -1.16 6.56 24.17
CA GLY A 139 -1.51 7.86 23.60
C GLY A 139 -0.59 8.30 22.45
N LEU A 140 -1.03 9.31 21.70
CA LEU A 140 -0.30 9.86 20.53
C LEU A 140 1.12 10.38 20.87
N ILE A 141 1.37 10.79 22.12
CA ILE A 141 2.68 11.32 22.59
C ILE A 141 3.77 10.24 22.58
N GLN A 142 3.41 8.96 22.68
CA GLN A 142 4.41 7.89 22.62
C GLN A 142 5.08 7.78 21.25
N LEU A 143 4.37 8.14 20.16
CA LEU A 143 4.97 8.23 18.83
C LEU A 143 6.07 9.31 18.79
N LEU A 144 5.93 10.39 19.56
CA LEU A 144 6.93 11.47 19.68
C LEU A 144 8.12 11.09 20.57
N SER A 145 7.97 10.08 21.43
CA SER A 145 9.04 9.62 22.34
C SER A 145 9.95 8.56 21.71
N GLN A 146 9.78 8.25 20.42
CA GLN A 146 10.67 7.34 19.72
C GLN A 146 12.04 7.97 19.54
N LYS A 147 13.11 7.21 19.80
CA LYS A 147 14.47 7.66 19.49
C LYS A 147 14.62 7.76 17.98
N VAL A 148 14.65 8.99 17.46
CA VAL A 148 14.92 9.26 16.04
C VAL A 148 16.43 9.35 15.86
N GLY A 149 17.04 8.25 15.42
CA GLY A 149 18.48 8.17 15.15
C GLY A 149 18.88 6.78 14.68
N GLN A 150 19.97 6.68 13.91
CA GLN A 150 20.56 5.41 13.50
C GLN A 150 21.90 5.22 14.19
N ILE A 151 22.18 3.98 14.57
CA ILE A 151 23.47 3.58 15.13
C ILE A 151 24.35 3.12 13.97
N PHE A 152 25.61 3.56 13.98
CA PHE A 152 26.65 3.04 13.10
C PHE A 152 26.95 1.58 13.49
N GLN A 153 26.74 0.65 12.57
CA GLN A 153 26.92 -0.78 12.83
C GLN A 153 27.36 -1.55 11.56
N PRO A 154 28.07 -2.69 11.72
CA PRO A 154 28.52 -3.50 10.58
C PRO A 154 27.40 -4.13 9.76
N GLU A 155 26.26 -4.43 10.38
CA GLU A 155 25.12 -5.11 9.75
C GLU A 155 24.13 -4.13 9.10
N CYS A 156 23.56 -4.56 7.98
CA CYS A 156 22.58 -3.79 7.23
C CYS A 156 21.33 -3.48 8.07
N ARG A 157 20.99 -2.20 8.18
CA ARG A 157 19.78 -1.71 8.86
C ARG A 157 18.52 -1.74 8.00
N ALA A 158 18.66 -2.01 6.71
CA ALA A 158 17.52 -2.12 5.80
C ALA A 158 16.84 -3.49 5.96
N ASP A 159 15.52 -3.50 5.85
CA ASP A 159 14.78 -4.75 5.73
C ASP A 159 14.80 -5.22 4.28
N PHE A 160 14.79 -6.54 4.10
CA PHE A 160 14.94 -7.13 2.78
C PHE A 160 13.76 -6.73 1.88
N GLY A 161 14.06 -6.05 0.77
CA GLY A 161 13.04 -5.52 -0.14
C GLY A 161 12.40 -4.20 0.27
N ASP A 162 12.83 -3.56 1.36
CA ASP A 162 12.33 -2.23 1.73
C ASP A 162 12.82 -1.12 0.78
N HIS A 163 12.27 0.09 0.89
CA HIS A 163 12.65 1.25 0.07
C HIS A 163 14.14 1.65 0.17
N ARG A 164 14.85 1.22 1.24
CA ARG A 164 16.27 1.50 1.43
C ARG A 164 17.13 0.44 0.77
N CYS A 165 16.70 -0.82 0.80
CA CYS A 165 17.30 -1.98 0.17
C CYS A 165 17.07 -1.96 -1.35
N LYS A 166 15.88 -1.58 -1.82
CA LYS A 166 15.49 -1.50 -3.24
C LYS A 166 15.51 -2.82 -4.01
N ILE A 167 15.78 -3.96 -3.37
CA ILE A 167 15.55 -5.26 -4.01
C ILE A 167 14.06 -5.39 -4.29
N ASN A 168 13.73 -5.61 -5.55
CA ASN A 168 12.36 -5.91 -5.90
C ASN A 168 12.08 -7.38 -5.57
N LEU A 169 11.26 -7.62 -4.54
CA LEU A 169 10.83 -8.97 -4.17
C LEU A 169 9.96 -9.62 -5.24
N PHE A 170 9.34 -8.79 -6.10
CA PHE A 170 8.33 -9.20 -7.05
C PHE A 170 8.62 -8.66 -8.44
N TYR A 171 9.13 -9.50 -9.33
CA TYR A 171 9.40 -9.10 -10.72
C TYR A 171 8.16 -8.53 -11.43
N PRO A 172 8.36 -7.64 -12.42
CA PRO A 172 7.25 -6.98 -13.11
C PRO A 172 6.35 -7.99 -13.81
N ILE A 173 5.11 -7.57 -14.07
CA ILE A 173 4.14 -8.39 -14.79
C ILE A 173 4.45 -8.35 -16.30
N ARG A 174 4.28 -9.49 -16.98
CA ARG A 174 4.38 -9.59 -18.43
C ARG A 174 3.38 -8.66 -19.14
N LYS A 175 3.90 -7.72 -19.92
CA LYS A 175 3.17 -6.80 -20.82
C LYS A 175 3.05 -7.39 -22.23
N SER A 176 1.90 -7.22 -22.88
CA SER A 176 1.65 -7.60 -24.28
C SER A 176 2.33 -6.67 -25.28
N GLY A 177 2.85 -7.21 -26.38
CA GLY A 177 3.49 -6.41 -27.44
C GLY A 177 4.73 -5.64 -26.99
N PHE A 178 5.32 -6.04 -25.86
CA PHE A 178 6.48 -5.38 -25.25
C PHE A 178 7.77 -6.13 -25.57
N PHE A 179 8.85 -5.39 -25.79
CA PHE A 179 10.19 -5.92 -26.04
C PHE A 179 10.89 -6.29 -24.73
N TYR A 180 11.38 -7.53 -24.63
CA TYR A 180 12.20 -7.99 -23.52
C TYR A 180 13.60 -8.35 -23.97
N LYS A 181 14.57 -8.16 -23.06
CA LYS A 181 15.94 -8.63 -23.23
C LYS A 181 16.12 -10.00 -22.61
N LYS A 182 17.02 -10.79 -23.19
CA LYS A 182 17.48 -12.07 -22.63
C LYS A 182 17.91 -11.89 -21.17
N GLY A 183 17.38 -12.76 -20.31
CA GLY A 183 17.62 -12.77 -18.87
C GLY A 183 16.65 -11.92 -18.06
N GLU A 184 15.78 -11.12 -18.69
CA GLU A 184 14.73 -10.42 -17.95
C GLU A 184 13.70 -11.41 -17.39
N ARG A 185 13.20 -11.08 -16.20
CA ARG A 185 12.24 -11.89 -15.45
C ARG A 185 10.88 -11.21 -15.35
N VAL A 186 9.82 -11.99 -15.52
CA VAL A 186 8.45 -11.53 -15.37
C VAL A 186 7.60 -12.51 -14.57
N ARG A 187 6.52 -12.01 -14.00
CA ARG A 187 5.41 -12.83 -13.48
C ARG A 187 4.27 -12.84 -14.49
N VAL A 188 3.62 -14.00 -14.63
CA VAL A 188 2.50 -14.16 -15.56
C VAL A 188 1.25 -14.60 -14.82
N ALA A 189 0.19 -13.83 -15.04
CA ALA A 189 -1.14 -14.00 -14.48
C ALA A 189 -1.71 -15.39 -14.72
N ASP A 190 -2.31 -16.00 -13.70
CA ASP A 190 -3.14 -17.18 -13.91
C ASP A 190 -4.52 -16.76 -14.43
N ILE A 191 -4.74 -17.01 -15.72
CA ILE A 191 -6.00 -16.69 -16.41
C ILE A 191 -7.20 -17.46 -15.85
N SER A 192 -6.99 -18.58 -15.16
CA SER A 192 -8.04 -19.37 -14.53
C SER A 192 -8.67 -18.72 -13.30
N PHE A 193 -7.97 -17.76 -12.66
CA PHE A 193 -8.52 -17.00 -11.52
C PHE A 193 -9.31 -15.76 -11.92
N GLY A 194 -9.44 -15.47 -13.23
CA GLY A 194 -10.25 -14.36 -13.75
C GLY A 194 -9.76 -12.95 -13.39
N TYR A 195 -8.64 -12.81 -12.67
CA TYR A 195 -8.02 -11.52 -12.35
C TYR A 195 -7.17 -11.03 -13.52
N ARG A 196 -7.27 -9.73 -13.81
CA ARG A 196 -6.43 -9.07 -14.81
C ARG A 196 -5.81 -7.81 -14.18
N PRO A 197 -4.48 -7.65 -14.20
CA PRO A 197 -3.81 -6.51 -13.58
C PRO A 197 -4.16 -5.22 -14.33
N GLU A 198 -4.02 -4.09 -13.64
CA GLU A 198 -4.26 -2.80 -14.28
C GLU A 198 -3.34 -2.61 -15.50
N THR A 199 -3.92 -2.36 -16.66
CA THR A 199 -3.16 -2.07 -17.87
C THR A 199 -2.97 -0.57 -17.98
N SER A 200 -1.72 -0.10 -17.89
CA SER A 200 -1.41 1.32 -18.15
C SER A 200 -1.71 1.61 -19.63
N ILE A 201 -2.57 2.59 -19.87
CA ILE A 201 -2.82 3.10 -21.22
C ILE A 201 -1.91 4.30 -21.45
N GLY A 202 -1.48 4.54 -22.68
CA GLY A 202 -0.46 5.56 -23.04
C GLY A 202 -0.88 7.02 -22.82
N ILE A 203 -1.72 7.30 -21.82
CA ILE A 203 -1.85 8.57 -21.12
C ILE A 203 -0.65 8.69 -20.20
N LEU A 204 0.51 8.95 -20.80
CA LEU A 204 1.78 9.10 -20.13
C LEU A 204 2.29 10.51 -20.34
N ASN A 205 2.84 11.08 -19.28
CA ASN A 205 3.53 12.36 -19.26
C ASN A 205 4.51 12.35 -18.09
N ASP A 206 5.69 11.78 -18.31
CA ASP A 206 6.64 11.47 -17.24
C ASP A 206 7.68 12.57 -16.99
N ASN A 207 7.71 13.72 -17.70
CA ASN A 207 8.68 14.82 -17.42
C ASN A 207 8.63 16.10 -18.28
N PHE A 208 7.70 16.29 -19.24
CA PHE A 208 7.71 17.44 -20.17
C PHE A 208 9.10 17.78 -20.74
N GLN A 209 9.83 16.78 -21.25
CA GLN A 209 11.01 17.06 -22.07
C GLN A 209 10.62 17.22 -23.54
N GLU A 210 11.34 18.10 -24.22
CA GLU A 210 11.12 18.50 -25.61
C GLU A 210 11.10 17.25 -26.52
N GLY A 211 9.92 16.89 -27.03
CA GLY A 211 9.75 15.77 -27.98
C GLY A 211 8.66 14.75 -27.63
N ASP A 212 8.24 14.63 -26.35
CA ASP A 212 7.29 13.59 -25.93
C ASP A 212 5.82 14.07 -25.86
N VAL A 213 5.21 14.07 -27.05
CA VAL A 213 3.81 13.74 -27.39
C VAL A 213 2.63 14.60 -26.87
N LYS A 214 2.19 15.52 -27.75
CA LYS A 214 0.80 15.65 -28.28
C LYS A 214 -0.39 15.71 -27.30
N TRP A 215 -0.37 16.61 -26.32
CA TRP A 215 -1.64 17.10 -25.72
C TRP A 215 -2.23 18.20 -26.59
N THR A 216 -3.50 18.06 -26.97
CA THR A 216 -4.18 19.08 -27.79
C THR A 216 -4.81 20.14 -26.87
N ARG A 217 -4.72 21.41 -27.27
CA ARG A 217 -5.15 22.57 -26.48
C ARG A 217 -6.58 22.98 -26.86
N ASN A 218 -7.38 23.42 -25.88
CA ASN A 218 -8.63 24.13 -26.18
C ASN A 218 -8.33 25.55 -26.71
N TYR A 219 -9.24 26.10 -27.52
CA TYR A 219 -9.13 27.47 -28.03
C TYR A 219 -8.98 28.48 -26.88
N GLY A 220 -7.96 29.34 -26.93
CA GLY A 220 -7.64 30.33 -25.88
C GLY A 220 -6.76 29.83 -24.72
N THR A 221 -6.34 28.55 -24.72
CA THR A 221 -5.49 28.00 -23.64
C THR A 221 -4.03 28.47 -23.77
N ALA A 222 -3.55 29.25 -22.80
CA ALA A 222 -2.12 29.56 -22.67
C ALA A 222 -1.43 28.51 -21.78
N VAL A 223 -0.43 27.85 -22.35
CA VAL A 223 0.38 26.82 -21.69
C VAL A 223 1.82 27.29 -21.75
N SER A 224 2.51 27.27 -20.61
CA SER A 224 3.94 27.56 -20.52
C SER A 224 4.64 26.48 -19.72
N GLU A 225 5.92 26.25 -20.02
CA GLU A 225 6.80 25.54 -19.10
C GLU A 225 6.97 26.39 -17.84
N GLY A 226 6.60 25.82 -16.70
CA GLY A 226 6.73 26.50 -15.43
C GLY A 226 8.10 26.29 -14.81
N THR A 227 8.70 27.36 -14.30
CA THR A 227 9.71 27.28 -13.23
C THR A 227 9.07 27.87 -11.97
N LEU A 228 8.85 27.03 -10.96
CA LEU A 228 8.40 27.45 -9.63
C LEU A 228 9.52 27.18 -8.62
N GLN A 229 9.54 27.94 -7.53
CA GLN A 229 10.24 27.54 -6.30
C GLN A 229 9.40 26.54 -5.47
N LEU A 230 8.85 25.54 -6.14
CA LEU A 230 8.11 24.42 -5.55
C LEU A 230 8.54 23.18 -6.32
N ASP A 231 9.44 22.41 -5.73
CA ASP A 231 9.89 21.15 -6.32
C ASP A 231 8.73 20.14 -6.26
N PRO A 232 8.35 19.48 -7.38
CA PRO A 232 7.38 18.40 -7.34
C PRO A 232 7.91 17.18 -6.55
N PRO A 233 7.02 16.23 -6.18
CA PRO A 233 7.37 15.12 -5.29
C PRO A 233 8.43 14.16 -5.83
N ASP A 234 8.65 14.17 -7.15
CA ASP A 234 9.74 13.49 -7.83
C ASP A 234 10.71 14.59 -8.34
N ASP A 235 12.01 14.32 -8.38
CA ASP A 235 13.16 15.18 -8.70
C ASP A 235 13.17 15.86 -10.10
N GLN A 236 11.99 16.05 -10.69
CA GLN A 236 11.72 16.59 -12.00
C GLN A 236 11.38 18.09 -11.92
N LYS A 237 12.27 18.97 -12.38
CA LYS A 237 12.05 20.43 -12.32
C LYS A 237 11.00 20.98 -13.31
N ASN A 238 10.32 20.12 -14.06
CA ASN A 238 9.47 20.49 -15.19
C ASN A 238 8.01 20.11 -14.93
N PHE A 239 7.12 21.08 -15.04
CA PHE A 239 5.67 20.88 -14.99
C PHE A 239 4.99 21.81 -16.02
N ILE A 240 3.79 21.43 -16.47
CA ILE A 240 2.97 22.35 -17.27
C ILE A 240 2.29 23.33 -16.35
N ARG A 241 2.49 24.62 -16.63
CA ARG A 241 1.71 25.70 -16.04
C ARG A 241 0.58 26.10 -16.99
N ILE A 242 -0.66 25.96 -16.54
CA ILE A 242 -1.85 26.44 -17.23
C ILE A 242 -2.23 27.79 -16.64
N THR A 243 -2.24 28.83 -17.48
CA THR A 243 -2.59 30.20 -17.08
C THR A 243 -3.68 30.78 -17.95
N GLY A 244 -4.55 31.63 -17.40
CA GLY A 244 -5.55 32.35 -18.20
C GLY A 244 -6.52 33.21 -17.40
N ILE A 245 -7.33 34.01 -18.10
CA ILE A 245 -8.47 34.77 -17.58
C ILE A 245 -9.64 34.48 -18.54
N GLU A 246 -10.77 33.96 -18.05
CA GLU A 246 -11.96 33.76 -18.90
C GLU A 246 -12.56 35.13 -19.25
N ALA A 247 -12.50 35.53 -20.52
CA ALA A 247 -13.25 36.69 -21.03
C ALA A 247 -14.67 36.24 -21.37
N GLY A 248 -15.60 36.38 -20.42
CA GLY A 248 -17.00 36.01 -20.57
C GLY A 248 -17.27 34.54 -20.25
N GLY A 249 -18.15 34.30 -19.27
CA GLY A 249 -18.34 33.00 -18.66
C GLY A 249 -18.64 31.85 -19.64
N GLY A 250 -17.85 30.77 -19.52
CA GLY A 250 -18.23 29.45 -20.03
C GLY A 250 -17.19 28.69 -20.86
N ASN A 251 -16.06 29.32 -21.25
CA ASN A 251 -15.06 28.65 -22.08
C ASN A 251 -13.96 28.00 -21.24
N THR A 252 -14.00 26.67 -21.13
CA THR A 252 -13.02 25.84 -20.41
C THR A 252 -11.62 25.89 -21.04
N THR A 253 -10.63 26.32 -20.28
CA THR A 253 -9.20 26.26 -20.65
C THR A 253 -8.64 24.89 -20.24
N GLY A 254 -7.95 24.17 -21.12
CA GLY A 254 -7.54 22.78 -20.80
C GLY A 254 -6.76 22.03 -21.88
N LEU A 255 -6.35 20.82 -21.50
CA LEU A 255 -5.57 19.87 -22.31
C LEU A 255 -6.34 18.57 -22.48
N TRP A 256 -6.23 17.92 -23.64
CA TRP A 256 -6.79 16.58 -23.83
C TRP A 256 -5.90 15.64 -24.64
N GLN A 257 -6.08 14.35 -24.40
CA GLN A 257 -5.46 13.25 -25.13
C GLN A 257 -6.49 12.15 -25.41
N THR A 258 -6.45 11.56 -26.60
CA THR A 258 -7.28 10.41 -26.98
C THR A 258 -6.41 9.17 -27.10
N ARG A 259 -6.88 8.04 -26.55
CA ARG A 259 -6.23 6.73 -26.64
C ARG A 259 -7.22 5.67 -27.15
N THR A 260 -6.69 4.69 -27.87
CA THR A 260 -7.46 3.53 -28.35
C THR A 260 -7.06 2.31 -27.53
N LEU A 261 -8.03 1.62 -26.92
CA LEU A 261 -7.77 0.57 -25.94
C LEU A 261 -7.07 -0.65 -26.56
N LEU A 262 -7.42 -1.00 -27.80
CA LEU A 262 -6.79 -2.10 -28.53
C LEU A 262 -5.29 -1.85 -28.76
N SER A 263 -4.91 -0.62 -29.12
CA SER A 263 -3.50 -0.26 -29.32
C SER A 263 -2.72 -0.17 -28.00
N ASP A 264 -3.41 -0.02 -26.88
CA ASP A 264 -2.83 -0.04 -25.53
C ASP A 264 -2.90 -1.42 -24.87
N GLY A 265 -3.22 -2.48 -25.65
CA GLY A 265 -3.13 -3.88 -25.19
C GLY A 265 -4.36 -4.44 -24.48
N VAL A 266 -5.51 -3.77 -24.53
CA VAL A 266 -6.78 -4.31 -24.01
C VAL A 266 -7.44 -5.19 -25.08
N SER A 267 -7.89 -6.40 -24.72
CA SER A 267 -8.46 -7.35 -25.69
C SER A 267 -9.90 -7.00 -26.10
N VAL A 268 -10.35 -7.51 -27.26
CA VAL A 268 -11.74 -7.34 -27.74
C VAL A 268 -12.74 -7.97 -26.78
N ASP A 269 -12.40 -9.13 -26.22
CA ASP A 269 -13.27 -9.87 -25.30
C ASP A 269 -13.48 -9.07 -24.01
N ASP A 270 -12.41 -8.50 -23.44
CA ASP A 270 -12.49 -7.65 -22.24
C ASP A 270 -13.37 -6.43 -22.44
N ILE A 271 -13.18 -5.77 -23.58
CA ILE A 271 -13.95 -4.60 -23.96
C ILE A 271 -15.44 -4.96 -24.08
N SER A 272 -15.76 -6.16 -24.56
CA SER A 272 -17.15 -6.62 -24.75
C SER A 272 -17.90 -6.96 -23.45
N THR A 273 -17.18 -7.17 -22.33
CA THR A 273 -17.81 -7.47 -21.01
C THR A 273 -18.48 -6.26 -20.38
N GLY A 274 -17.90 -5.07 -20.55
CA GLY A 274 -18.37 -3.82 -19.95
C GLY A 274 -18.18 -3.68 -18.44
N GLU A 275 -17.33 -4.51 -17.86
CA GLU A 275 -17.00 -4.47 -16.43
C GLU A 275 -15.67 -3.72 -16.16
N LEU A 276 -15.08 -3.14 -17.19
CA LEU A 276 -13.82 -2.39 -17.10
C LEU A 276 -14.05 -1.02 -16.46
N LYS A 277 -13.03 -0.50 -15.77
CA LYS A 277 -12.96 0.91 -15.35
C LYS A 277 -11.71 1.57 -15.91
N LEU A 278 -11.77 2.87 -16.16
CA LEU A 278 -10.61 3.72 -16.45
C LEU A 278 -10.23 4.44 -15.15
N ARG A 279 -9.04 4.16 -14.61
CA ARG A 279 -8.45 4.92 -13.51
C ARG A 279 -7.58 6.03 -14.07
N VAL A 280 -7.80 7.25 -13.61
CA VAL A 280 -6.98 8.42 -13.95
C VAL A 280 -6.39 8.99 -12.67
N ALA A 281 -5.05 9.12 -12.64
CA ALA A 281 -4.32 9.78 -11.57
C ALA A 281 -3.62 11.04 -12.11
N VAL A 282 -3.76 12.16 -11.42
CA VAL A 282 -3.15 13.45 -11.79
C VAL A 282 -2.40 14.03 -10.59
N THR A 283 -1.12 14.34 -10.76
CA THR A 283 -0.32 15.09 -9.79
C THR A 283 -0.38 16.58 -10.14
N ALA A 284 -0.90 17.35 -9.19
CA ALA A 284 -1.50 18.65 -9.49
C ALA A 284 -1.25 19.61 -8.31
N ALA A 285 -0.92 20.88 -8.58
CA ALA A 285 -0.73 21.91 -7.56
C ALA A 285 -1.40 23.24 -7.92
N GLN A 286 -2.18 23.78 -6.99
CA GLN A 286 -2.81 25.10 -7.13
C GLN A 286 -1.83 26.21 -6.79
N LEU A 287 -1.67 27.18 -7.70
CA LEU A 287 -0.67 28.24 -7.56
C LEU A 287 -1.30 29.59 -7.18
N GLN A 288 -2.62 29.73 -7.32
CA GLN A 288 -3.36 30.94 -6.95
C GLN A 288 -4.75 30.62 -6.37
N TYR A 289 -5.20 31.38 -5.37
CA TYR A 289 -6.56 31.28 -4.82
C TYR A 289 -7.64 31.54 -5.89
N GLY A 290 -8.69 30.72 -5.92
CA GLY A 290 -9.85 30.92 -6.79
C GLY A 290 -9.89 30.11 -8.08
N SER A 291 -8.81 29.40 -8.42
CA SER A 291 -8.78 28.49 -9.58
C SER A 291 -9.66 27.26 -9.31
N GLY A 292 -10.85 27.20 -9.90
CA GLY A 292 -11.73 26.04 -9.84
C GLY A 292 -11.20 24.89 -10.69
N TRP A 293 -10.97 23.75 -10.08
CA TRP A 293 -10.47 22.55 -10.75
C TRP A 293 -11.57 21.81 -11.52
N ARG A 294 -11.28 21.31 -12.73
CA ARG A 294 -12.19 20.41 -13.48
C ARG A 294 -11.43 19.37 -14.30
N VAL A 295 -11.26 18.14 -13.83
CA VAL A 295 -10.92 17.04 -14.74
C VAL A 295 -12.22 16.60 -15.46
N ASP A 296 -12.45 17.13 -16.66
CA ASP A 296 -13.59 16.74 -17.50
C ASP A 296 -13.14 15.65 -18.47
N LEU A 297 -13.50 14.40 -18.24
CA LEU A 297 -13.11 13.29 -19.11
C LEU A 297 -14.27 12.98 -20.05
N THR A 298 -14.02 13.06 -21.36
CA THR A 298 -15.05 12.90 -22.39
C THR A 298 -14.64 11.74 -23.27
N TYR A 299 -15.43 10.67 -23.34
CA TYR A 299 -15.14 9.52 -24.19
C TYR A 299 -16.10 9.50 -25.39
N TYR A 300 -15.63 9.00 -26.54
CA TYR A 300 -16.43 8.79 -27.74
C TYR A 300 -16.55 7.29 -27.97
N ARG A 301 -17.77 6.76 -27.89
CA ARG A 301 -18.05 5.34 -28.12
C ARG A 301 -18.20 5.14 -29.63
N LEU A 302 -17.32 4.43 -30.33
CA LEU A 302 -17.42 4.27 -31.80
C LEU A 302 -17.72 2.81 -32.17
N ASP A 303 -18.65 2.58 -33.11
CA ASP A 303 -18.85 1.27 -33.74
C ASP A 303 -17.66 0.87 -34.63
N SER A 304 -17.70 -0.33 -35.23
CA SER A 304 -16.65 -0.84 -36.14
C SER A 304 -16.44 -0.01 -37.41
N ARG A 305 -17.26 1.03 -37.63
CA ARG A 305 -17.21 1.97 -38.76
C ARG A 305 -17.01 3.43 -38.31
N GLY A 306 -16.79 3.69 -37.02
CA GLY A 306 -16.56 5.04 -36.48
C GLY A 306 -17.82 5.81 -36.05
N GLY A 307 -18.97 5.16 -35.84
CA GLY A 307 -20.23 5.80 -35.43
C GLY A 307 -20.46 5.86 -33.92
N LEU A 308 -20.94 7.00 -33.40
CA LEU A 308 -21.10 7.26 -31.96
C LEU A 308 -22.21 6.40 -31.27
N LEU A 309 -21.90 5.67 -30.19
CA LEU A 309 -22.86 4.74 -29.56
C LEU A 309 -23.73 5.34 -28.42
N VAL A 310 -23.31 6.37 -27.64
CA VAL A 310 -24.13 7.09 -26.62
C VAL A 310 -23.55 8.49 -26.28
N THR A 311 -24.41 9.44 -25.88
CA THR A 311 -24.18 10.89 -25.72
C THR A 311 -23.89 11.42 -24.29
N THR A 312 -23.49 10.60 -23.30
CA THR A 312 -23.38 11.08 -21.90
C THR A 312 -21.95 11.17 -21.38
N THR A 313 -21.51 12.39 -21.08
CA THR A 313 -20.27 12.73 -20.35
C THR A 313 -20.43 12.47 -18.85
N ARG A 314 -19.46 11.81 -18.20
CA ARG A 314 -19.40 11.70 -16.73
C ARG A 314 -18.31 12.63 -16.17
N ARG A 315 -18.64 13.37 -15.11
CA ARG A 315 -17.79 14.41 -14.52
C ARG A 315 -17.42 14.05 -13.08
N TRP A 316 -16.14 14.16 -12.72
CA TRP A 316 -15.66 14.01 -11.35
C TRP A 316 -15.15 15.32 -10.76
N ILE A 317 -15.44 15.56 -9.48
CA ILE A 317 -15.00 16.74 -8.72
C ILE A 317 -14.30 16.24 -7.44
N PRO A 318 -13.01 16.59 -7.21
CA PRO A 318 -12.32 16.21 -5.99
C PRO A 318 -13.04 16.73 -4.73
N PRO A 319 -13.15 15.93 -3.66
CA PRO A 319 -13.92 16.30 -2.46
C PRO A 319 -13.20 17.29 -1.52
N ARG A 320 -11.91 17.56 -1.72
CA ARG A 320 -11.09 18.44 -0.86
C ARG A 320 -10.61 19.66 -1.66
N ALA A 321 -10.66 20.85 -1.06
CA ALA A 321 -9.99 22.02 -1.62
C ALA A 321 -8.49 21.73 -1.72
N ILE A 322 -7.93 21.86 -2.93
CA ILE A 322 -6.50 21.69 -3.18
C ILE A 322 -5.75 22.69 -2.30
N VAL A 323 -4.71 22.23 -1.61
CA VAL A 323 -3.90 23.12 -0.78
C VAL A 323 -3.07 24.00 -1.70
N LEU A 324 -3.08 25.31 -1.43
CA LEU A 324 -2.30 26.26 -2.21
C LEU A 324 -0.80 25.94 -2.07
N ASN A 325 -0.09 25.95 -3.18
CA ASN A 325 1.36 25.72 -3.27
C ASN A 325 1.82 24.36 -2.75
N GLU A 326 0.96 23.33 -2.83
CA GLU A 326 1.30 21.96 -2.47
C GLU A 326 0.95 21.01 -3.62
N TRP A 327 1.85 20.08 -3.92
CA TRP A 327 1.62 19.02 -4.89
C TRP A 327 0.87 17.88 -4.23
N ASP A 328 -0.23 17.47 -4.86
CA ASP A 328 -1.07 16.37 -4.38
C ASP A 328 -1.47 15.45 -5.54
N VAL A 329 -1.82 14.20 -5.21
CA VAL A 329 -2.17 13.16 -6.19
C VAL A 329 -3.66 12.90 -6.12
N TYR A 330 -4.34 13.15 -7.23
CA TYR A 330 -5.78 12.99 -7.37
C TYR A 330 -6.11 11.79 -8.25
N THR A 331 -6.82 10.80 -7.70
CA THR A 331 -7.16 9.55 -8.41
C THR A 331 -8.68 9.35 -8.48
N HIS A 332 -9.19 8.94 -9.65
CA HIS A 332 -10.59 8.56 -9.83
C HIS A 332 -10.78 7.42 -10.83
N ASP A 333 -11.81 6.60 -10.59
CA ASP A 333 -12.21 5.47 -11.43
C ASP A 333 -13.51 5.76 -12.18
N PHE A 334 -13.49 5.59 -13.49
CA PHE A 334 -14.63 5.80 -14.39
C PHE A 334 -15.10 4.46 -14.95
N ASP A 335 -16.37 4.12 -14.77
CA ASP A 335 -16.94 2.91 -15.37
C ASP A 335 -16.88 2.98 -16.91
N LEU A 336 -16.40 1.92 -17.55
CA LEU A 336 -16.37 1.76 -19.01
C LEU A 336 -17.45 0.77 -19.44
N PRO A 337 -18.49 1.22 -20.14
CA PRO A 337 -19.52 0.35 -20.68
C PRO A 337 -18.96 -0.69 -21.67
N PRO A 338 -19.72 -1.77 -21.95
CA PRO A 338 -19.38 -2.73 -22.98
C PRO A 338 -19.09 -2.02 -24.31
N ASP A 339 -18.13 -2.58 -25.04
CA ASP A 339 -17.70 -2.15 -26.36
C ASP A 339 -16.94 -0.82 -26.49
N THR A 340 -16.47 -0.24 -25.38
CA THR A 340 -15.64 0.97 -25.42
C THR A 340 -14.31 0.75 -26.15
N ARG A 341 -14.14 1.33 -27.36
CA ARG A 341 -12.90 1.17 -28.17
C ARG A 341 -11.85 2.28 -27.98
N SER A 342 -12.27 3.49 -27.66
CA SER A 342 -11.38 4.63 -27.42
C SER A 342 -11.85 5.46 -26.23
N VAL A 343 -10.90 6.04 -25.50
CA VAL A 343 -11.15 6.95 -24.37
C VAL A 343 -10.44 8.28 -24.65
N GLN A 344 -11.10 9.39 -24.33
CA GLN A 344 -10.44 10.71 -24.32
C GLN A 344 -10.45 11.25 -22.89
N VAL A 345 -9.25 11.63 -22.44
CA VAL A 345 -8.99 12.17 -21.12
C VAL A 345 -8.68 13.63 -21.30
N ARG A 346 -9.50 14.48 -20.68
CA ARG A 346 -9.36 15.93 -20.72
C ARG A 346 -9.22 16.47 -19.29
N ILE A 347 -8.32 17.43 -19.17
CA ILE A 347 -8.00 18.15 -17.94
C ILE A 347 -8.37 19.61 -18.21
N ASN A 348 -9.43 20.08 -17.58
CA ASN A 348 -9.94 21.42 -17.70
C ASN A 348 -9.65 22.23 -16.42
N THR A 349 -9.62 23.54 -16.60
CA THR A 349 -9.59 24.52 -15.54
C THR A 349 -10.84 25.38 -15.69
N HIS A 350 -11.40 25.83 -14.57
CA HIS A 350 -12.60 26.65 -14.53
C HIS A 350 -12.47 27.74 -13.48
N GLN A 351 -13.08 28.88 -13.73
CA GLN A 351 -13.03 29.99 -12.82
C GLN A 351 -14.24 29.99 -11.88
N ARG A 352 -14.05 30.06 -10.55
CA ARG A 352 -15.21 30.06 -9.62
C ARG A 352 -15.94 31.40 -9.61
N ASP A 353 -15.20 32.51 -9.67
CA ASP A 353 -15.71 33.87 -9.61
C ASP A 353 -15.14 34.72 -10.76
N GLU A 354 -15.97 35.53 -11.43
CA GLU A 354 -15.60 36.39 -12.56
C GLU A 354 -14.40 37.33 -12.23
N GLY A 355 -13.46 37.51 -13.17
CA GLY A 355 -12.21 38.29 -13.00
C GLY A 355 -11.02 37.63 -12.27
N GLN A 356 -11.14 36.44 -11.68
CA GLN A 356 -10.01 35.71 -11.09
C GLN A 356 -9.11 35.03 -12.13
N ALA A 357 -7.79 35.16 -11.96
CA ALA A 357 -6.81 34.47 -12.79
C ALA A 357 -6.71 32.98 -12.45
N ILE A 358 -6.58 32.15 -13.48
CA ILE A 358 -6.28 30.72 -13.38
C ILE A 358 -4.77 30.56 -13.37
N ASP A 359 -4.25 29.87 -12.36
CA ASP A 359 -2.83 29.49 -12.31
C ASP A 359 -2.65 28.13 -11.65
N PHE A 360 -2.15 27.17 -12.43
CA PHE A 360 -2.04 25.80 -11.96
C PHE A 360 -0.90 25.00 -12.59
N GLY A 361 -0.27 24.15 -11.79
CA GLY A 361 0.78 23.22 -12.22
C GLY A 361 0.30 21.77 -12.32
N ILE A 362 0.56 21.12 -13.46
CA ILE A 362 0.38 19.68 -13.64
C ILE A 362 1.76 19.06 -13.83
N ALA A 363 2.15 18.13 -12.94
CA ALA A 363 3.44 17.45 -13.01
C ALA A 363 3.32 16.08 -13.69
N LYS A 364 2.26 15.32 -13.38
CA LYS A 364 2.11 13.94 -13.86
C LYS A 364 0.66 13.58 -14.15
N VAL A 365 0.44 12.80 -15.20
CA VAL A 365 -0.87 12.22 -15.53
C VAL A 365 -0.66 10.76 -15.89
N LYS A 366 -1.44 9.87 -15.27
CA LYS A 366 -1.43 8.43 -15.55
C LYS A 366 -2.84 7.94 -15.79
N GLY A 367 -3.05 7.20 -16.87
CA GLY A 367 -4.27 6.43 -17.13
C GLY A 367 -4.03 4.92 -17.05
N SER A 368 -4.92 4.17 -16.41
CA SER A 368 -4.91 2.70 -16.43
C SER A 368 -6.32 2.12 -16.60
N ILE A 369 -6.42 0.94 -17.22
CA ILE A 369 -7.63 0.14 -17.30
C ILE A 369 -7.63 -0.85 -16.13
N VAL A 370 -8.64 -0.74 -15.31
CA VAL A 370 -8.93 -1.52 -14.11
C VAL A 370 -9.93 -2.58 -14.50
N PHE A 371 -9.51 -3.84 -14.51
CA PHE A 371 -10.39 -4.97 -14.80
C PHE A 371 -11.19 -5.38 -13.55
N PRO A 372 -12.27 -6.17 -13.70
CA PRO A 372 -12.90 -6.88 -12.60
C PRO A 372 -11.84 -7.61 -11.76
N ASN A 373 -11.95 -7.50 -10.44
CA ASN A 373 -11.01 -8.04 -9.46
C ASN A 373 -9.60 -7.44 -9.45
N SER A 374 -9.27 -6.38 -10.21
CA SER A 374 -7.90 -5.82 -10.31
C SER A 374 -7.24 -5.29 -9.01
N THR A 375 -7.98 -5.11 -7.92
CA THR A 375 -7.41 -4.69 -6.62
C THR A 375 -6.79 -5.86 -5.87
N LYS A 376 -5.54 -5.69 -5.44
CA LYS A 376 -4.81 -6.69 -4.64
C LYS A 376 -4.00 -6.07 -3.51
N THR A 377 -3.79 -6.88 -2.49
CA THR A 377 -2.67 -6.80 -1.54
C THR A 377 -1.44 -7.55 -2.08
N GLU A 378 -0.23 -7.23 -1.62
CA GLU A 378 1.02 -7.92 -2.03
C GLU A 378 0.98 -9.44 -1.83
N VAL A 379 0.16 -9.86 -0.86
CA VAL A 379 -0.10 -11.24 -0.45
C VAL A 379 -0.95 -12.00 -1.49
N GLU A 380 -1.97 -11.34 -2.05
CA GLU A 380 -2.86 -11.89 -3.09
C GLU A 380 -2.19 -11.88 -4.48
N ASP A 381 -1.20 -11.01 -4.69
CA ASP A 381 -0.44 -10.95 -5.93
C ASP A 381 0.26 -12.27 -6.20
N TYR A 382 0.98 -12.81 -5.22
CA TYR A 382 1.85 -13.94 -5.47
C TYR A 382 1.11 -15.27 -5.70
N VAL A 383 0.00 -15.49 -4.99
CA VAL A 383 -0.92 -16.62 -5.22
C VAL A 383 -1.40 -16.64 -6.67
N PHE A 384 -1.78 -15.47 -7.16
CA PHE A 384 -2.31 -15.31 -8.50
C PHE A 384 -1.28 -15.54 -9.61
N PHE A 385 -0.01 -15.24 -9.36
CA PHE A 385 1.06 -15.52 -10.30
C PHE A 385 1.56 -16.97 -10.22
N GLY A 386 0.90 -17.81 -9.41
CA GLY A 386 1.13 -19.26 -9.35
C GLY A 386 2.45 -19.64 -8.70
N GLY A 387 3.10 -18.74 -7.96
CA GLY A 387 4.34 -19.04 -7.24
C GLY A 387 5.59 -19.25 -8.11
N VAL A 388 5.55 -18.84 -9.39
CA VAL A 388 6.66 -19.02 -10.34
C VAL A 388 6.95 -17.73 -11.10
N GLU A 389 8.15 -17.67 -11.68
CA GLU A 389 8.61 -16.58 -12.53
C GLU A 389 9.04 -17.12 -13.90
N TYR A 390 9.18 -16.25 -14.88
CA TYR A 390 9.57 -16.61 -16.24
C TYR A 390 10.78 -15.80 -16.68
N VAL A 391 11.80 -16.48 -17.20
CA VAL A 391 13.04 -15.87 -17.69
C VAL A 391 13.02 -15.85 -19.21
N ALA A 392 13.28 -14.69 -19.83
CA ALA A 392 13.42 -14.59 -21.27
C ALA A 392 14.72 -15.27 -21.72
N LEU A 393 14.64 -16.27 -22.59
CA LEU A 393 15.80 -16.98 -23.15
C LEU A 393 16.45 -16.24 -24.32
N ASN A 394 15.70 -15.34 -24.96
CA ASN A 394 16.13 -14.53 -26.09
C ASN A 394 15.50 -13.13 -26.05
N ASP A 395 16.10 -12.21 -26.79
CA ASP A 395 15.53 -10.88 -27.05
C ASP A 395 14.34 -11.02 -28.00
N GLY A 396 13.28 -10.23 -27.81
CA GLY A 396 12.13 -10.23 -28.72
C GLY A 396 10.92 -9.47 -28.21
N VAL A 397 9.92 -9.32 -29.07
CA VAL A 397 8.61 -8.73 -28.73
C VAL A 397 7.59 -9.82 -28.42
N THR A 398 6.91 -9.69 -27.29
CA THR A 398 5.83 -10.61 -26.86
C THR A 398 4.60 -10.52 -27.76
N ALA A 399 3.81 -11.59 -27.83
CA ALA A 399 2.55 -11.58 -28.56
C ALA A 399 1.55 -10.58 -27.95
N THR A 400 0.57 -10.15 -28.75
CA THR A 400 -0.52 -9.28 -28.27
C THR A 400 -1.45 -10.02 -27.30
N GLY A 401 -1.68 -11.32 -27.52
CA GLY A 401 -2.36 -12.22 -26.59
C GLY A 401 -1.39 -12.99 -25.69
N GLN A 402 -1.82 -13.35 -24.48
CA GLN A 402 -1.05 -14.19 -23.56
C GLN A 402 -1.20 -15.68 -23.99
N PRO A 403 -0.12 -16.41 -24.32
CA PRO A 403 -0.21 -17.86 -24.51
C PRO A 403 -0.47 -18.59 -23.18
N GLU A 404 -0.74 -19.90 -23.24
CA GLU A 404 -0.79 -20.71 -22.02
C GLU A 404 0.62 -20.88 -21.45
N PHE A 405 0.79 -20.56 -20.16
CA PHE A 405 2.07 -20.70 -19.48
C PHE A 405 2.07 -21.91 -18.54
N SER A 406 3.07 -22.79 -18.70
CA SER A 406 3.31 -23.88 -17.75
C SER A 406 3.86 -23.35 -16.43
N ARG A 407 3.42 -23.95 -15.31
CA ARG A 407 3.88 -23.64 -13.96
C ARG A 407 4.98 -24.58 -13.47
N THR A 408 5.44 -25.50 -14.30
CA THR A 408 6.52 -26.43 -13.94
C THR A 408 7.87 -25.77 -14.22
N PRO A 409 8.72 -25.56 -13.21
CA PRO A 409 10.06 -25.02 -13.44
C PRO A 409 10.84 -25.87 -14.45
N GLY A 410 11.45 -25.21 -15.45
CA GLY A 410 12.16 -25.82 -16.57
C GLY A 410 11.39 -25.81 -17.88
N ASP A 411 10.05 -25.77 -17.85
CA ASP A 411 9.24 -25.75 -19.07
C ASP A 411 9.40 -24.45 -19.86
N GLU A 412 9.35 -24.54 -21.19
CA GLU A 412 9.48 -23.40 -22.10
C GLU A 412 8.16 -23.08 -22.81
N VAL A 413 7.91 -21.78 -23.02
CA VAL A 413 6.70 -21.26 -23.65
C VAL A 413 7.09 -20.19 -24.66
N VAL A 414 6.61 -20.32 -25.90
CA VAL A 414 6.82 -19.32 -26.95
C VAL A 414 5.71 -18.26 -26.88
N ASP A 415 6.09 -17.00 -26.74
CA ASP A 415 5.21 -15.84 -26.63
C ASP A 415 5.63 -14.78 -27.66
N GLY A 416 5.07 -14.86 -28.87
CA GLY A 416 5.49 -14.03 -29.99
C GLY A 416 6.92 -14.38 -30.40
N GLU A 417 7.83 -13.42 -30.31
CA GLU A 417 9.27 -13.64 -30.58
C GLU A 417 10.04 -14.08 -29.33
N VAL A 418 9.47 -13.94 -28.13
CA VAL A 418 10.15 -14.27 -26.87
C VAL A 418 9.89 -15.73 -26.49
N THR A 419 10.95 -16.47 -26.18
CA THR A 419 10.83 -17.77 -25.51
C THR A 419 11.05 -17.59 -24.02
N TRP A 420 10.04 -17.94 -23.23
CA TRP A 420 10.06 -17.89 -21.78
C TRP A 420 10.39 -19.26 -21.20
N GLN A 421 11.28 -19.33 -20.23
CA GLN A 421 11.47 -20.51 -19.40
C GLN A 421 10.84 -20.28 -18.03
N CYS A 422 9.94 -21.16 -17.62
CA CYS A 422 9.41 -21.21 -16.27
C CYS A 422 10.55 -21.52 -15.29
N ALA A 423 10.66 -20.75 -14.23
CA ALA A 423 11.75 -20.86 -13.28
C ALA A 423 11.26 -20.62 -11.86
N ASP A 424 11.99 -21.18 -10.91
CA ASP A 424 11.79 -20.86 -9.51
C ASP A 424 11.91 -19.35 -9.29
N PRO A 425 11.10 -18.79 -8.39
CA PRO A 425 11.21 -17.39 -8.02
C PRO A 425 12.56 -17.11 -7.33
N VAL A 426 13.02 -15.87 -7.39
CA VAL A 426 14.32 -15.51 -6.79
C VAL A 426 14.20 -15.32 -5.28
N TYR A 427 13.13 -14.64 -4.84
CA TYR A 427 13.02 -14.13 -3.48
C TYR A 427 11.79 -14.60 -2.74
N VAL A 428 10.68 -14.81 -3.42
CA VAL A 428 9.41 -15.12 -2.77
C VAL A 428 8.95 -16.48 -3.24
N TYR A 429 8.57 -17.38 -2.34
CA TYR A 429 8.17 -18.75 -2.65
C TYR A 429 6.78 -19.02 -2.06
N MET A 430 6.11 -20.06 -2.52
CA MET A 430 4.81 -20.49 -2.00
C MET A 430 4.82 -22.00 -1.83
N ASP A 431 4.18 -22.47 -0.77
CA ASP A 431 3.88 -23.89 -0.58
C ASP A 431 2.62 -24.01 0.30
N ALA A 432 2.17 -25.25 0.51
CA ALA A 432 1.10 -25.57 1.43
C ALA A 432 1.66 -26.26 2.68
N ALA A 433 1.10 -25.88 3.84
CA ALA A 433 1.46 -26.50 5.10
C ALA A 433 0.85 -27.89 5.26
N ALA A 434 1.58 -28.80 5.90
CA ALA A 434 0.99 -29.98 6.53
C ALA A 434 0.21 -29.58 7.80
N VAL A 435 -0.62 -30.51 8.32
CA VAL A 435 -1.33 -30.27 9.59
C VAL A 435 -0.32 -30.06 10.73
N ASP A 436 -0.47 -28.96 11.46
CA ASP A 436 0.09 -28.80 12.81
C ASP A 436 -1.05 -28.64 13.83
N ALA A 437 -1.46 -29.76 14.40
CA ALA A 437 -2.51 -29.81 15.42
C ALA A 437 -2.03 -29.32 16.81
N THR A 438 -0.73 -29.10 16.99
CA THR A 438 -0.09 -28.83 18.27
C THR A 438 0.29 -27.37 18.49
N ARG A 439 0.13 -26.49 17.48
CA ARG A 439 0.62 -25.10 17.52
C ARG A 439 2.12 -25.07 17.83
N SER A 440 2.87 -25.94 17.18
CA SER A 440 4.32 -26.00 17.29
C SER A 440 4.95 -24.80 16.59
N ALA A 441 6.25 -24.58 16.84
CA ALA A 441 7.06 -23.64 16.05
C ALA A 441 7.65 -24.33 14.81
N THR A 442 6.99 -25.36 14.30
CA THR A 442 7.44 -26.17 13.16
C THR A 442 6.33 -26.29 12.13
N ILE A 443 6.65 -26.03 10.86
CA ILE A 443 5.71 -26.20 9.74
C ILE A 443 6.40 -27.04 8.67
N THR A 444 5.72 -28.08 8.19
CA THR A 444 6.23 -28.95 7.11
C THR A 444 5.66 -28.52 5.76
N ALA A 445 6.49 -28.54 4.72
CA ALA A 445 6.20 -28.03 3.38
C ALA A 445 6.74 -28.98 2.30
N ALA A 446 5.86 -29.66 1.56
CA ALA A 446 6.26 -30.84 0.78
C ALA A 446 6.96 -30.54 -0.56
N THR A 447 6.74 -29.38 -1.16
CA THR A 447 7.12 -29.14 -2.57
C THR A 447 8.42 -28.37 -2.73
N LEU A 448 8.87 -27.67 -1.68
CA LEU A 448 10.10 -26.89 -1.72
C LEU A 448 11.34 -27.78 -1.72
N ASP A 449 12.21 -27.58 -2.71
CA ASP A 449 13.54 -28.20 -2.78
C ASP A 449 14.64 -27.14 -2.88
N LYS A 450 15.20 -26.82 -1.70
CA LYS A 450 16.26 -25.80 -1.54
C LYS A 450 17.24 -26.26 -0.47
N PRO A 451 18.53 -25.89 -0.57
CA PRO A 451 19.54 -26.27 0.42
C PRO A 451 19.11 -25.89 1.85
N ASP A 452 19.67 -26.59 2.84
CA ASP A 452 19.42 -26.27 4.25
C ASP A 452 19.69 -24.79 4.54
N ASP A 453 18.84 -24.21 5.40
CA ASP A 453 18.88 -22.81 5.80
C ASP A 453 18.75 -21.78 4.66
N TYR A 454 18.35 -22.19 3.45
CA TYR A 454 18.12 -21.25 2.33
C TYR A 454 17.10 -20.14 2.66
N PHE A 455 16.11 -20.45 3.49
CA PHE A 455 15.04 -19.53 3.92
C PHE A 455 15.30 -18.85 5.27
N LYS A 456 16.47 -19.07 5.88
CA LYS A 456 16.81 -18.50 7.19
C LYS A 456 16.75 -16.97 7.18
N TYR A 457 16.25 -16.38 8.27
CA TYR A 457 15.95 -14.96 8.42
C TYR A 457 14.85 -14.45 7.47
N GLY A 458 14.17 -15.36 6.77
CA GLY A 458 13.03 -15.06 5.93
C GLY A 458 11.78 -14.83 6.76
N VAL A 459 10.71 -14.41 6.08
CA VAL A 459 9.40 -14.21 6.70
C VAL A 459 8.39 -15.09 5.98
N MET A 460 7.72 -15.94 6.74
CA MET A 460 6.57 -16.72 6.29
C MET A 460 5.29 -15.94 6.58
N THR A 461 4.43 -15.82 5.58
CA THR A 461 3.11 -15.17 5.67
C THR A 461 2.04 -16.19 5.30
N PHE A 462 1.08 -16.44 6.18
CA PHE A 462 -0.04 -17.33 5.88
C PHE A 462 -1.06 -16.62 4.99
N LEU A 463 -1.48 -17.30 3.92
CA LEU A 463 -2.39 -16.76 2.89
C LEU A 463 -3.82 -17.23 3.11
N GLU A 464 -3.99 -18.36 3.80
CA GLU A 464 -5.26 -19.02 4.04
C GLU A 464 -5.34 -19.57 5.47
N GLY A 465 -6.51 -20.07 5.83
CA GLY A 465 -6.75 -20.69 7.13
C GLY A 465 -6.99 -19.70 8.26
N GLU A 466 -6.97 -20.20 9.50
CA GLU A 466 -7.20 -19.37 10.69
C GLU A 466 -6.02 -18.42 11.00
N ASN A 467 -4.87 -18.65 10.36
CA ASN A 467 -3.68 -17.81 10.50
C ASN A 467 -3.52 -16.78 9.37
N ILE A 468 -4.53 -16.57 8.51
CA ILE A 468 -4.45 -15.66 7.37
C ILE A 468 -3.89 -14.27 7.73
N GLY A 469 -2.94 -13.79 6.94
CA GLY A 469 -2.27 -12.49 7.11
C GLY A 469 -1.22 -12.45 8.22
N ARG A 470 -1.07 -13.51 9.02
CA ARG A 470 -0.03 -13.58 10.06
C ARG A 470 1.34 -13.83 9.44
N ARG A 471 2.34 -13.18 10.03
CA ARG A 471 3.73 -13.20 9.59
C ARG A 471 4.62 -13.70 10.72
N VAL A 472 5.59 -14.54 10.39
CA VAL A 472 6.53 -15.11 11.36
C VAL A 472 7.92 -15.26 10.73
N GLU A 473 8.96 -14.99 11.51
CA GLU A 473 10.35 -15.15 11.07
C GLU A 473 10.76 -16.63 11.06
N ILE A 474 11.60 -16.98 10.09
CA ILE A 474 12.12 -18.34 9.89
C ILE A 474 13.54 -18.41 10.50
N LEU A 475 13.73 -19.30 11.47
CA LEU A 475 15.02 -19.58 12.11
C LEU A 475 15.85 -20.63 11.36
N GLY A 476 15.20 -21.50 10.59
CA GLY A 476 15.89 -22.52 9.80
C GLY A 476 14.97 -23.30 8.88
N TRP A 477 15.58 -23.96 7.90
CA TRP A 477 14.93 -24.85 6.95
C TRP A 477 15.74 -26.13 6.81
N ASN A 478 15.08 -27.28 6.95
CA ASN A 478 15.68 -28.59 6.73
C ASN A 478 15.09 -29.22 5.47
N ASN A 479 15.91 -29.41 4.44
CA ASN A 479 15.46 -29.92 3.15
C ASN A 479 15.14 -31.42 3.19
N LEU A 480 15.76 -32.18 4.10
CA LEU A 480 15.55 -33.62 4.25
C LEU A 480 14.20 -33.92 4.91
N THR A 481 13.89 -33.24 6.02
CA THR A 481 12.62 -33.40 6.73
C THR A 481 11.50 -32.52 6.17
N LYS A 482 11.84 -31.56 5.30
CA LYS A 482 10.93 -30.57 4.71
C LYS A 482 10.28 -29.67 5.76
N GLU A 483 11.01 -29.33 6.81
CA GLU A 483 10.51 -28.59 7.97
C GLU A 483 11.12 -27.20 8.10
N PHE A 484 10.26 -26.22 8.35
CA PHE A 484 10.61 -24.89 8.82
C PHE A 484 10.66 -24.87 10.34
N LYS A 485 11.68 -24.21 10.89
CA LYS A 485 11.72 -23.80 12.30
C LYS A 485 11.35 -22.33 12.38
N LEU A 486 10.26 -22.01 13.04
CA LEU A 486 9.75 -20.65 13.22
C LEU A 486 10.30 -20.01 14.49
N ALA A 487 10.39 -18.69 14.52
CA ALA A 487 10.83 -17.94 15.70
C ALA A 487 9.83 -18.06 16.85
N LEU A 488 8.54 -18.13 16.53
CA LEU A 488 7.45 -18.30 17.48
C LEU A 488 6.43 -19.30 16.92
N PRO A 489 5.70 -20.02 17.79
CA PRO A 489 4.59 -20.86 17.36
C PRO A 489 3.44 -20.03 16.80
N MET A 490 2.69 -20.60 15.86
CA MET A 490 1.53 -19.91 15.28
C MET A 490 0.38 -19.78 16.30
N PRO A 491 -0.35 -18.64 16.30
CA PRO A 491 -1.45 -18.44 17.24
C PRO A 491 -2.66 -19.34 17.01
N ARG A 492 -2.83 -19.92 15.83
CA ARG A 492 -3.87 -20.92 15.55
C ARG A 492 -3.24 -22.20 15.05
N LYS A 493 -3.96 -23.31 15.17
CA LYS A 493 -3.53 -24.58 14.57
C LYS A 493 -3.51 -24.42 13.06
N THR A 494 -2.49 -24.97 12.42
CA THR A 494 -2.39 -24.96 10.96
C THR A 494 -3.02 -26.23 10.42
N LEU A 495 -3.96 -26.11 9.49
CA LEU A 495 -4.59 -27.24 8.82
C LEU A 495 -3.78 -27.63 7.58
N ALA A 496 -3.92 -28.90 7.15
CA ALA A 496 -3.28 -29.36 5.92
C ALA A 496 -3.85 -28.63 4.71
N GLY A 497 -2.96 -28.22 3.81
CA GLY A 497 -3.31 -27.53 2.58
C GLY A 497 -3.40 -26.01 2.73
N GLU A 498 -3.26 -25.46 3.95
CA GLU A 498 -3.22 -24.01 4.15
C GLU A 498 -1.98 -23.43 3.46
N ARG A 499 -2.21 -22.55 2.49
CA ARG A 499 -1.13 -21.95 1.71
C ARG A 499 -0.42 -20.86 2.49
N PHE A 500 0.90 -20.81 2.34
CA PHE A 500 1.74 -19.73 2.88
C PHE A 500 2.72 -19.26 1.80
N GLN A 501 3.17 -18.02 1.98
CA GLN A 501 4.19 -17.37 1.17
C GLN A 501 5.45 -17.18 2.01
N ILE A 502 6.64 -17.35 1.42
CA ILE A 502 7.91 -17.15 2.09
C ILE A 502 8.71 -16.12 1.33
N ALA A 503 9.04 -14.99 1.97
CA ALA A 503 10.09 -14.11 1.49
C ALA A 503 11.43 -14.61 2.04
N ARG A 504 12.40 -14.82 1.15
CA ARG A 504 13.78 -15.20 1.48
C ARG A 504 14.39 -14.15 2.40
N GLY A 505 15.15 -14.63 3.39
CA GLY A 505 15.83 -13.78 4.34
C GLY A 505 17.14 -13.19 3.81
N CYS A 506 17.65 -12.20 4.54
CA CYS A 506 18.97 -11.64 4.34
C CYS A 506 19.72 -11.70 5.67
N ALA A 507 20.95 -12.24 5.65
CA ALA A 507 21.81 -12.29 6.83
C ALA A 507 22.34 -10.90 7.26
N LYS A 508 21.97 -9.84 6.53
CA LYS A 508 22.37 -8.44 6.77
C LYS A 508 23.89 -8.20 6.71
N THR A 509 24.70 -9.15 6.24
CA THR A 509 26.15 -9.01 6.05
C THR A 509 26.54 -8.48 4.67
N ARG A 510 27.76 -7.95 4.55
CA ARG A 510 28.33 -7.47 3.27
C ARG A 510 28.35 -8.58 2.21
N GLN A 511 28.78 -9.78 2.59
CA GLN A 511 28.86 -10.93 1.68
C GLN A 511 27.47 -11.34 1.17
N ALA A 512 26.47 -11.41 2.06
CA ALA A 512 25.10 -11.71 1.67
C ALA A 512 24.56 -10.63 0.70
N CYS A 513 24.81 -9.35 0.99
CA CYS A 513 24.36 -8.27 0.12
C CYS A 513 25.01 -8.30 -1.28
N ARG A 514 26.30 -8.66 -1.37
CA ARG A 514 27.00 -8.92 -2.65
C ARG A 514 26.41 -10.11 -3.39
N ALA A 515 26.07 -11.20 -2.69
CA ALA A 515 25.44 -12.37 -3.31
C ALA A 515 24.07 -12.05 -3.93
N HIS A 516 23.36 -11.05 -3.41
CA HIS A 516 22.13 -10.52 -3.99
C HIS A 516 22.36 -9.46 -5.09
N GLY A 517 23.61 -9.14 -5.42
CA GLY A 517 23.95 -8.10 -6.41
C GLY A 517 23.56 -6.68 -5.99
N ASN A 518 23.32 -6.43 -4.69
CA ASN A 518 22.71 -5.19 -4.20
C ASN A 518 23.60 -4.38 -3.24
N ILE A 519 24.92 -4.57 -3.32
CA ILE A 519 25.88 -3.95 -2.39
C ILE A 519 25.80 -2.42 -2.33
N ILE A 520 25.43 -1.77 -3.44
CA ILE A 520 25.31 -0.31 -3.56
C ILE A 520 24.24 0.25 -2.60
N ASN A 521 23.18 -0.53 -2.32
CA ASN A 521 22.07 -0.09 -1.45
C ASN A 521 22.22 -0.59 0.00
N MET A 522 23.36 -1.16 0.36
CA MET A 522 23.62 -1.61 1.73
C MET A 522 23.60 -0.43 2.71
N ARG A 523 22.83 -0.55 3.79
CA ARG A 523 22.71 0.46 4.85
C ARG A 523 23.47 0.03 6.09
N ALA A 524 24.79 -0.10 5.94
CA ALA A 524 25.69 -0.56 6.98
C ALA A 524 27.07 0.07 6.83
N GLU A 525 27.87 -0.04 7.88
CA GLU A 525 29.26 0.40 7.90
C GLU A 525 30.15 -0.75 8.39
N PRO A 526 30.49 -1.71 7.51
CA PRO A 526 31.20 -2.93 7.92
C PRO A 526 32.64 -2.68 8.37
N ASP A 527 33.23 -1.56 7.93
CA ASP A 527 34.62 -1.22 8.20
C ASP A 527 34.79 -0.29 9.41
N ILE A 528 33.76 -0.16 10.29
CA ILE A 528 33.90 0.64 11.51
C ILE A 528 35.05 0.06 12.34
N PRO A 529 36.12 0.84 12.60
CA PRO A 529 37.22 0.36 13.41
C PRO A 529 36.75 0.16 14.86
N GLY A 530 37.02 -1.02 15.42
CA GLY A 530 36.76 -1.27 16.84
C GLY A 530 37.65 -0.40 17.75
N MET A 531 37.27 -0.28 19.03
CA MET A 531 38.00 0.52 20.03
C MET A 531 39.50 0.21 20.10
N GLY A 532 39.91 -1.03 19.82
CA GLY A 532 41.32 -1.43 19.79
C GLY A 532 42.14 -0.73 18.70
N GLN A 533 41.55 -0.34 17.56
CA GLN A 533 42.25 0.44 16.53
C GLN A 533 42.42 1.90 16.94
N TYR A 534 41.49 2.44 17.74
CA TYR A 534 41.54 3.82 18.20
C TYR A 534 42.74 4.11 19.10
N PHE A 535 43.12 3.13 19.94
CA PHE A 535 44.26 3.25 20.86
C PHE A 535 45.59 2.77 20.27
N ARG A 536 45.63 2.33 19.00
CA ARG A 536 46.88 1.91 18.37
C ARG A 536 47.74 3.12 18.04
N VAL A 537 48.95 3.14 18.58
CA VAL A 537 50.02 4.05 18.16
C VAL A 537 50.77 3.40 17.01
N ALA A 538 51.16 4.18 16.01
CA ALA A 538 51.93 3.68 14.86
C ALA A 538 53.25 3.05 15.34
N GLY A 539 53.41 1.74 15.12
CA GLY A 539 54.64 1.00 15.44
C GLY A 539 55.55 0.89 14.23
N THR A 540 56.87 0.95 14.43
CA THR A 540 57.90 0.83 13.38
C THR A 540 58.19 -0.61 12.94
N GLY A 541 57.22 -1.52 13.07
CA GLY A 541 57.38 -2.94 12.74
C GLY A 541 57.36 -3.19 11.23
N THR A 542 58.22 -4.08 10.75
CA THR A 542 58.40 -4.48 9.33
C THR A 542 57.24 -5.28 8.74
N GLY A 543 56.04 -5.22 9.33
CA GLY A 543 54.84 -5.79 8.74
C GLY A 543 54.33 -4.84 7.66
N SER A 544 54.17 -5.34 6.44
CA SER A 544 53.52 -4.61 5.34
C SER A 544 52.27 -3.90 5.86
N PRO A 545 52.02 -2.62 5.52
CA PRO A 545 50.75 -1.99 5.86
C PRO A 545 49.65 -2.91 5.36
N LYS A 546 48.77 -3.40 6.23
CA LYS A 546 47.56 -4.11 5.78
C LYS A 546 46.84 -3.13 4.87
N THR A 547 46.94 -3.34 3.56
CA THR A 547 46.21 -2.56 2.59
C THR A 547 44.73 -2.73 2.92
N TRP A 548 43.98 -1.65 2.85
CA TRP A 548 42.57 -1.51 3.26
C TRP A 548 41.58 -2.42 2.48
N ARG A 549 42.05 -3.51 1.84
CA ARG A 549 41.37 -4.31 0.83
C ARG A 549 41.63 -5.83 0.91
N ASP A 550 42.12 -6.37 2.01
CA ASP A 550 42.08 -7.83 2.20
C ASP A 550 40.72 -8.24 2.79
N ASP A 551 39.78 -8.54 1.88
CA ASP A 551 38.45 -9.11 2.14
C ASP A 551 38.51 -10.62 2.55
N SER A 552 39.68 -11.16 2.92
CA SER A 552 39.87 -12.60 3.14
C SER A 552 39.84 -13.09 4.59
N ASP A 553 39.81 -12.21 5.60
CA ASP A 553 39.83 -12.64 6.99
C ASP A 553 38.64 -12.05 7.76
N GLU A 554 37.55 -12.82 7.88
CA GLU A 554 36.70 -12.92 9.07
C GLU A 554 35.55 -13.92 8.79
N ALA A 555 35.91 -15.20 8.86
CA ALA A 555 35.00 -16.30 9.17
C ALA A 555 35.46 -16.88 10.50
N GLU A 556 34.92 -16.38 11.60
CA GLU A 556 34.79 -17.08 12.89
C GLU A 556 33.51 -16.60 13.59
#